data_AF-X0XR60-F1
#
_entry.id   AF-X0XR60-F1
#
_cell.length_a   1.000
_cell.length_b   1.000
_cell.length_c   1.000
_cell.angle_alpha   90.00
_cell.angle_beta   90.00
_cell.angle_gamma   90.00
#
_symmetry.space_group_name_H-M   'P 1'
#
loop_
_entity.id
_entity.type
_entity.pdbx_description
1 polymer ?
#
loop_
_entity_poly.entity_id
_entity_poly.type
_entity_poly.pdbx_seq_one_letter_code
_entity_poly.pdbx_strand_id
1 'polypeptide(L)'
;PYIAQNCKLACSMVGLHLQDPLRHFNKGSLRGTISYLDYSQADYLRWIQEQKATEERYKFDVALISRLLNNLSTFKLNFSNNWRVIHKLGEEGLSKADWLNRRFEPHNCLNPDNLSPKHIFLKNSNVLLKTGKSFRHLSLSNYYKGLQLLYDKDISNVDDTNAIYFPIRRFNPTCLQFPDGSSVLEKLSNLVKLVVIEDVDLTKKILIEHLIEHNLENIAVSQVNRHNRI
;
A
#
# COMPACT_ATOMS: atom_id res chain seq x y z
N PRO A 1 -6.27 8.21 43.55
CA PRO A 1 -5.22 9.07 42.94
C PRO A 1 -4.11 8.20 42.33
N TYR A 2 -4.31 7.72 41.10
CA TYR A 2 -3.21 7.19 40.30
C TYR A 2 -2.62 8.38 39.55
N ILE A 3 -1.51 8.91 40.06
CA ILE A 3 -0.70 9.87 39.32
C ILE A 3 -0.17 9.10 38.12
N ALA A 4 -0.76 9.33 36.94
CA ALA A 4 -0.16 8.88 35.69
C ALA A 4 1.24 9.49 35.65
N GLN A 5 2.26 8.67 35.86
CA GLN A 5 3.64 9.08 35.63
C GLN A 5 3.67 9.66 34.22
N ASN A 6 4.15 10.90 34.09
CA ASN A 6 4.39 11.56 32.82
C ASN A 6 5.45 10.74 32.05
N CYS A 7 5.00 9.68 31.39
CA CYS A 7 5.85 8.82 30.59
C CYS A 7 6.24 9.64 29.36
N LYS A 8 7.51 10.04 29.30
CA LYS A 8 8.05 10.81 28.19
C LYS A 8 8.57 9.85 27.12
N LEU A 9 8.04 9.97 25.91
CA LEU A 9 8.30 9.10 24.77
C LEU A 9 9.31 9.72 23.82
N ALA A 10 10.26 8.90 23.37
CA ALA A 10 11.11 9.17 22.22
C ALA A 10 10.48 8.59 20.95
N CYS A 11 10.20 9.44 19.96
CA CYS A 11 9.55 9.05 18.70
C CYS A 11 10.46 9.35 17.50
N SER A 12 10.49 8.46 16.51
CA SER A 12 11.06 8.77 15.18
C SER A 12 10.01 8.65 14.10
N MET A 13 10.04 9.59 13.16
CA MET A 13 9.19 9.62 11.97
C MET A 13 10.03 9.52 10.71
N VAL A 14 9.81 8.47 9.92
CA VAL A 14 10.65 8.15 8.76
C VAL A 14 9.79 8.07 7.50
N GLY A 15 10.26 8.68 6.40
CA GLY A 15 9.61 8.60 5.08
C GLY A 15 8.36 9.49 4.92
N LEU A 16 8.09 10.38 5.88
CA LEU A 16 6.99 11.35 5.79
C LEU A 16 7.40 12.53 4.92
N HIS A 17 6.81 12.72 3.74
CA HIS A 17 6.95 13.97 3.00
C HIS A 17 5.96 14.99 3.59
N LEU A 18 6.37 15.79 4.57
CA LEU A 18 5.46 16.70 5.26
C LEU A 18 6.02 18.07 5.63
N GLN A 19 5.14 19.08 5.49
CA GLN A 19 5.29 20.42 6.02
C GLN A 19 4.98 20.51 7.54
N ASP A 20 4.26 19.54 8.13
CA ASP A 20 4.06 19.45 9.59
C ASP A 20 3.83 17.99 10.06
N PRO A 21 4.83 17.34 10.69
CA PRO A 21 4.71 16.00 11.26
C PRO A 21 3.79 15.93 12.49
N LEU A 22 3.53 17.05 13.18
CA LEU A 22 2.74 17.09 14.41
C LEU A 22 1.24 16.91 14.17
N ARG A 23 0.77 16.97 12.91
CA ARG A 23 -0.60 16.60 12.53
C ARG A 23 -0.95 15.14 12.77
N HIS A 24 0.07 14.28 12.96
CA HIS A 24 -0.14 12.89 13.33
C HIS A 24 -0.39 12.72 14.83
N PHE A 25 -0.17 13.77 15.64
CA PHE A 25 -0.53 13.82 17.05
C PHE A 25 -1.70 14.81 17.23
N ASN A 26 -2.90 14.36 16.87
CA ASN A 26 -4.10 15.21 16.84
C ASN A 26 -4.67 15.54 18.23
N LYS A 27 -4.16 14.91 19.30
CA LYS A 27 -4.55 15.21 20.68
C LYS A 27 -3.42 15.95 21.40
N GLY A 28 -3.73 17.15 21.91
CA GLY A 28 -2.78 17.96 22.68
C GLY A 28 -2.16 17.23 23.88
N SER A 29 -2.86 16.23 24.44
CA SER A 29 -2.36 15.38 25.53
C SER A 29 -1.15 14.52 25.14
N LEU A 30 -1.08 14.04 23.89
CA LEU A 30 0.02 13.20 23.41
C LEU A 30 1.27 14.02 23.10
N ARG A 31 1.11 15.26 22.65
CA ARG A 31 2.25 16.18 22.45
C ARG A 31 2.99 16.44 23.76
N GLY A 32 2.26 16.56 24.88
CA GLY A 32 2.84 16.72 26.21
C GLY A 32 3.62 15.50 26.72
N THR A 33 3.41 14.32 26.11
CA THR A 33 4.12 13.08 26.46
C THR A 33 5.34 12.79 25.60
N ILE A 34 5.67 13.61 24.60
CA ILE A 34 6.85 13.38 23.75
C ILE A 34 8.05 14.15 24.33
N SER A 35 9.11 13.46 24.74
CA SER A 35 10.38 14.09 25.14
C SER A 35 11.27 14.41 23.94
N TYR A 36 11.20 13.58 22.91
CA TYR A 36 12.11 13.64 21.78
C TYR A 36 11.37 13.20 20.51
N LEU A 37 11.52 13.99 19.45
CA LEU A 37 10.97 13.70 18.14
C LEU A 37 12.09 13.82 17.10
N ASP A 38 12.44 12.70 16.49
CA ASP A 38 13.29 12.63 15.32
C ASP A 38 12.44 12.59 14.05
N TYR A 39 12.92 13.25 13.00
CA TYR A 39 12.26 13.28 11.70
C TYR A 39 13.30 13.08 10.60
N SER A 40 13.08 12.05 9.80
CA SER A 40 13.97 11.67 8.70
C SER A 40 13.19 11.56 7.38
N GLN A 41 13.66 12.32 6.38
CA GLN A 41 13.24 12.16 4.99
C GLN A 41 14.06 11.11 4.25
N ALA A 42 15.06 10.52 4.91
CA ALA A 42 15.90 9.51 4.30
C ALA A 42 15.09 8.24 3.96
N ASP A 43 15.62 7.48 3.01
CA ASP A 43 15.21 6.09 2.83
C ASP A 43 15.31 5.34 4.17
N TYR A 44 14.30 4.54 4.49
CA TYR A 44 14.20 3.90 5.80
C TYR A 44 15.30 2.86 6.02
N LEU A 45 15.81 2.19 4.98
CA LEU A 45 16.93 1.25 5.11
C LEU A 45 18.18 2.01 5.53
N ARG A 46 18.44 3.12 4.85
CA ARG A 46 19.55 4.01 5.20
C ARG A 46 19.40 4.55 6.62
N TRP A 47 18.21 5.03 6.99
CA TRP A 47 17.95 5.50 8.34
C TRP A 47 18.24 4.43 9.38
N ILE A 48 17.78 3.17 9.19
CA ILE A 48 18.06 2.06 10.11
C ILE A 48 19.57 1.81 10.24
N GLN A 49 20.30 1.79 9.12
CA GLN A 49 21.75 1.55 9.10
C GLN A 49 22.55 2.65 9.81
N GLU A 50 22.10 3.91 9.72
CA GLU A 50 22.73 5.05 10.39
C GLU A 50 22.44 5.06 11.90
N GLN A 51 21.45 4.29 12.38
CA GLN A 51 21.19 4.17 13.81
C GLN A 51 22.23 3.25 14.47
N LYS A 52 22.98 3.79 15.42
CA LYS A 52 23.76 2.99 16.35
C LYS A 52 22.86 2.57 17.51
N ALA A 53 22.73 1.27 17.74
CA ALA A 53 22.13 0.77 18.98
C ALA A 53 22.98 1.25 20.16
N THR A 54 22.34 1.85 21.16
CA THR A 54 22.99 2.18 22.42
C THR A 54 23.04 0.95 23.31
N GLU A 55 24.15 0.72 24.01
CA GLU A 55 24.47 -0.52 24.74
C GLU A 55 23.43 -0.96 25.79
N GLU A 56 22.48 -0.11 26.18
CA GLU A 56 21.57 -0.41 27.29
C GLU A 56 20.06 -0.23 27.01
N ARG A 57 19.63 0.43 25.92
CA ARG A 57 18.20 0.69 25.65
C ARG A 57 17.88 0.87 24.17
N TYR A 58 16.61 0.61 23.81
CA TYR A 58 15.99 1.09 22.58
C TYR A 58 16.26 2.59 22.40
N LYS A 59 16.61 3.00 21.18
CA LYS A 59 16.85 4.40 20.85
C LYS A 59 15.54 5.21 20.84
N PHE A 60 14.45 4.58 20.43
CA PHE A 60 13.12 5.18 20.40
C PHE A 60 12.10 4.26 21.07
N ASP A 61 11.08 4.85 21.68
CA ASP A 61 9.90 4.10 22.14
C ASP A 61 9.00 3.75 20.95
N VAL A 62 8.88 4.66 19.97
CA VAL A 62 8.01 4.47 18.80
C VAL A 62 8.74 4.92 17.53
N ALA A 63 8.73 4.10 16.48
CA ALA A 63 9.00 4.56 15.12
C ALA A 63 7.72 4.49 14.28
N LEU A 64 7.33 5.63 13.71
CA LEU A 64 6.34 5.69 12.65
C LEU A 64 7.08 5.69 11.31
N ILE A 65 6.86 4.66 10.53
CA ILE A 65 7.43 4.54 9.20
C ILE A 65 6.30 4.60 8.19
N SER A 66 6.17 5.74 7.54
CA SER A 66 5.07 6.04 6.63
C SER A 66 5.54 5.97 5.19
N ARG A 67 4.64 5.51 4.30
CA ARG A 67 4.89 5.38 2.85
C ARG A 67 6.10 4.52 2.50
N LEU A 68 6.57 3.75 3.47
CA LEU A 68 7.72 2.85 3.45
C LEU A 68 7.76 2.04 2.15
N LEU A 69 6.59 1.66 1.61
CA LEU A 69 6.49 0.63 0.57
C LEU A 69 5.62 1.07 -0.62
N ASN A 70 5.08 2.30 -0.60
CA ASN A 70 4.20 2.79 -1.66
C ASN A 70 4.93 2.89 -3.03
N ASN A 71 6.22 3.21 -3.00
CA ASN A 71 7.08 3.31 -4.20
C ASN A 71 7.75 1.99 -4.57
N LEU A 72 7.63 0.97 -3.73
CA LEU A 72 8.29 -0.32 -3.95
C LEU A 72 7.30 -1.44 -4.25
N SER A 73 5.99 -1.18 -4.21
CA SER A 73 4.98 -2.09 -4.74
C SER A 73 5.33 -2.54 -6.16
N THR A 74 5.10 -3.81 -6.45
CA THR A 74 5.20 -4.30 -7.83
C THR A 74 3.93 -3.95 -8.59
N PHE A 75 4.12 -3.43 -9.79
CA PHE A 75 3.04 -3.14 -10.73
C PHE A 75 3.17 -4.08 -11.92
N LYS A 76 2.09 -4.78 -12.25
CA LYS A 76 2.00 -5.64 -13.43
C LYS A 76 0.69 -5.36 -14.14
N LEU A 77 0.70 -5.44 -15.46
CA LEU A 77 -0.52 -5.47 -16.23
C LEU A 77 -1.06 -6.90 -16.25
N ASN A 78 -2.39 -7.02 -16.24
CA ASN A 78 -3.07 -8.30 -16.27
C ASN A 78 -4.34 -8.15 -17.10
N PHE A 79 -4.92 -9.28 -17.51
CA PHE A 79 -6.18 -9.29 -18.23
C PHE A 79 -7.10 -10.40 -17.73
N SER A 80 -8.39 -10.23 -17.95
CA SER A 80 -9.38 -11.25 -17.63
C SER A 80 -10.59 -11.13 -18.54
N ASN A 81 -11.13 -12.26 -18.95
CA ASN A 81 -12.45 -12.41 -19.56
C ASN A 81 -13.48 -12.97 -18.55
N ASN A 82 -13.13 -13.07 -17.27
CA ASN A 82 -14.01 -13.60 -16.25
C ASN A 82 -14.98 -12.51 -15.75
N TRP A 83 -16.27 -12.71 -16.00
CA TRP A 83 -17.32 -11.77 -15.56
C TRP A 83 -17.22 -11.38 -14.08
N ARG A 84 -16.89 -12.30 -13.17
CA ARG A 84 -16.80 -11.99 -11.73
C ARG A 84 -15.67 -11.02 -11.41
N VAL A 85 -14.56 -11.08 -12.15
CA VAL A 85 -13.44 -10.13 -12.02
C VAL A 85 -13.85 -8.77 -12.61
N ILE A 86 -14.49 -8.81 -13.78
CA ILE A 86 -14.88 -7.61 -14.53
C ILE A 86 -15.96 -6.83 -13.80
N HIS A 87 -16.98 -7.51 -13.27
CA HIS A 87 -18.00 -6.91 -12.41
C HIS A 87 -17.39 -6.26 -11.15
N LYS A 88 -16.35 -6.86 -10.56
CA LYS A 88 -15.63 -6.24 -9.43
C LYS A 88 -14.89 -4.96 -9.83
N LEU A 89 -14.35 -4.91 -11.06
CA LEU A 89 -13.66 -3.74 -11.62
C LEU A 89 -14.65 -2.63 -12.03
N GLY A 90 -15.83 -3.01 -12.54
CA GLY A 90 -16.90 -2.10 -12.98
C GLY A 90 -17.90 -1.68 -11.89
N GLU A 91 -17.89 -2.34 -10.72
CA GLU A 91 -18.85 -2.12 -9.63
C GLU A 91 -20.30 -2.51 -10.00
N GLU A 92 -21.24 -2.33 -9.06
CA GLU A 92 -22.66 -2.72 -9.19
C GLU A 92 -23.38 -2.07 -10.39
N GLY A 93 -22.84 -0.99 -10.95
CA GLY A 93 -23.41 -0.30 -12.11
C GLY A 93 -23.13 -0.98 -13.46
N LEU A 94 -22.22 -1.95 -13.53
CA LEU A 94 -21.89 -2.63 -14.80
C LEU A 94 -22.78 -3.86 -15.00
N SER A 95 -23.63 -3.86 -16.03
CA SER A 95 -24.33 -5.06 -16.45
C SER A 95 -23.49 -5.95 -17.35
N LYS A 96 -23.81 -7.25 -17.43
CA LYS A 96 -23.13 -8.19 -18.34
C LYS A 96 -23.31 -7.77 -19.81
N ALA A 97 -24.47 -7.20 -20.14
CA ALA A 97 -24.73 -6.66 -21.47
C ALA A 97 -23.83 -5.45 -21.77
N ASP A 98 -23.60 -4.56 -20.81
CA ASP A 98 -22.71 -3.41 -21.02
C ASP A 98 -21.26 -3.84 -21.24
N TRP A 99 -20.83 -4.92 -20.57
CA TRP A 99 -19.51 -5.51 -20.82
C TRP A 99 -19.40 -6.12 -22.22
N LEU A 100 -20.32 -7.01 -22.60
CA LEU A 100 -20.30 -7.67 -23.92
C LEU A 100 -20.42 -6.68 -25.08
N ASN A 101 -21.19 -5.62 -24.89
CA ASN A 101 -21.35 -4.54 -25.88
C ASN A 101 -20.28 -3.45 -25.77
N ARG A 102 -19.25 -3.64 -24.91
CA ARG A 102 -18.15 -2.69 -24.69
C ARG A 102 -18.60 -1.24 -24.43
N ARG A 103 -19.77 -1.06 -23.81
CA ARG A 103 -20.38 0.27 -23.59
C ARG A 103 -19.58 1.16 -22.65
N PHE A 104 -18.67 0.57 -21.88
CA PHE A 104 -17.81 1.29 -20.96
C PHE A 104 -16.57 1.91 -21.64
N GLU A 105 -16.28 1.57 -22.89
CA GLU A 105 -15.12 2.08 -23.60
C GLU A 105 -15.33 3.55 -24.00
N PRO A 106 -14.30 4.42 -23.86
CA PRO A 106 -14.44 5.85 -24.11
C PRO A 106 -15.04 6.19 -25.47
N HIS A 107 -14.66 5.49 -26.55
CA HIS A 107 -15.21 5.74 -27.88
C HIS A 107 -16.69 5.36 -28.03
N ASN A 108 -17.21 4.47 -27.18
CA ASN A 108 -18.62 4.07 -27.16
C ASN A 108 -19.46 4.96 -26.25
N CYS A 109 -18.99 5.27 -25.03
CA CYS A 109 -19.76 6.05 -24.06
C CYS A 109 -19.69 7.56 -24.27
N LEU A 110 -18.68 8.05 -25.00
CA LEU A 110 -18.53 9.46 -25.38
C LEU A 110 -19.00 9.73 -26.82
N ASN A 111 -19.54 8.73 -27.52
CA ASN A 111 -20.06 8.91 -28.87
C ASN A 111 -21.24 9.92 -28.83
N PRO A 112 -21.22 11.00 -29.64
CA PRO A 112 -22.28 12.02 -29.67
C PRO A 112 -23.71 11.45 -29.76
N ASP A 113 -23.89 10.37 -30.53
CA ASP A 113 -25.20 9.76 -30.77
C ASP A 113 -25.68 8.86 -29.61
N ASN A 114 -24.78 8.52 -28.67
CA ASN A 114 -25.04 7.62 -27.55
C ASN A 114 -24.33 8.09 -26.28
N LEU A 115 -24.22 9.41 -26.11
CA LEU A 115 -23.56 10.06 -24.98
C LEU A 115 -24.22 9.59 -23.68
N SER A 116 -23.51 8.77 -22.94
CA SER A 116 -24.02 8.23 -21.69
C SER A 116 -22.88 8.14 -20.68
N PRO A 117 -22.52 9.28 -20.05
CA PRO A 117 -21.46 9.37 -19.05
C PRO A 117 -21.63 8.37 -17.89
N LYS A 118 -22.85 7.87 -17.67
CA LYS A 118 -23.16 6.80 -16.70
C LYS A 118 -22.39 5.49 -16.94
N HIS A 119 -21.87 5.29 -18.16
CA HIS A 119 -21.06 4.13 -18.52
C HIS A 119 -19.55 4.40 -18.45
N ILE A 120 -19.11 5.55 -17.91
CA ILE A 120 -17.70 5.80 -17.62
C ILE A 120 -17.39 5.20 -16.24
N PHE A 121 -16.61 4.13 -16.22
CA PHE A 121 -16.21 3.43 -15.02
C PHE A 121 -14.75 3.73 -14.69
N LEU A 122 -14.55 4.87 -14.04
CA LEU A 122 -13.24 5.36 -13.59
C LEU A 122 -13.32 5.85 -12.14
N LYS A 123 -12.73 5.09 -11.20
CA LYS A 123 -12.62 5.45 -9.79
C LYS A 123 -11.26 5.07 -9.22
N ASN A 124 -10.70 5.97 -8.40
CA ASN A 124 -9.46 5.73 -7.64
C ASN A 124 -9.61 4.73 -6.48
N SER A 125 -10.79 4.14 -6.30
CA SER A 125 -11.03 3.12 -5.29
C SER A 125 -10.33 1.82 -5.65
N ASN A 126 -9.66 1.21 -4.67
CA ASN A 126 -9.01 -0.07 -4.82
C ASN A 126 -10.03 -1.22 -4.81
N VAL A 127 -9.75 -2.25 -5.60
CA VAL A 127 -10.47 -3.54 -5.58
C VAL A 127 -9.50 -4.67 -5.31
N LEU A 128 -9.85 -5.55 -4.38
CA LEU A 128 -9.06 -6.73 -4.06
C LEU A 128 -9.42 -7.89 -5.00
N LEU A 129 -8.41 -8.37 -5.74
CA LEU A 129 -8.46 -9.53 -6.60
C LEU A 129 -7.56 -10.63 -6.01
N LYS A 130 -7.73 -11.88 -6.46
CA LYS A 130 -6.86 -13.00 -6.03
C LYS A 130 -5.39 -12.72 -6.30
N THR A 131 -5.13 -11.99 -7.39
CA THR A 131 -3.80 -11.65 -7.87
C THR A 131 -3.29 -10.32 -7.32
N GLY A 132 -3.93 -9.67 -6.35
CA GLY A 132 -3.47 -8.38 -5.79
C GLY A 132 -4.56 -7.31 -5.80
N LYS A 133 -4.16 -6.05 -5.66
CA LYS A 133 -5.07 -4.90 -5.69
C LYS A 133 -5.10 -4.31 -7.10
N SER A 134 -6.26 -3.88 -7.56
CA SER A 134 -6.42 -3.13 -8.82
C SER A 134 -7.19 -1.85 -8.56
N PHE A 135 -7.27 -1.00 -9.59
CA PHE A 135 -8.11 0.19 -9.59
C PHE A 135 -9.37 -0.08 -10.41
N ARG A 136 -10.48 0.58 -10.06
CA ARG A 136 -11.74 0.51 -10.81
C ARG A 136 -11.68 1.40 -12.03
N HIS A 137 -10.82 1.05 -12.98
CA HIS A 137 -10.53 1.80 -14.19
C HIS A 137 -10.96 1.03 -15.45
N LEU A 138 -12.16 0.45 -15.43
CA LEU A 138 -12.63 -0.41 -16.51
C LEU A 138 -12.63 0.30 -17.87
N SER A 139 -13.01 1.58 -17.91
CA SER A 139 -12.95 2.40 -19.13
C SER A 139 -11.54 2.63 -19.68
N LEU A 140 -10.49 2.36 -18.91
CA LEU A 140 -9.09 2.44 -19.36
C LEU A 140 -8.54 1.09 -19.86
N SER A 141 -9.38 0.07 -20.05
CA SER A 141 -8.93 -1.25 -20.51
C SER A 141 -8.07 -1.18 -21.78
N ASN A 142 -8.47 -0.42 -22.80
CA ASN A 142 -7.69 -0.33 -24.04
C ASN A 142 -6.36 0.41 -23.86
N TYR A 143 -6.29 1.36 -22.92
CA TYR A 143 -5.03 1.99 -22.53
C TYR A 143 -4.07 0.96 -21.93
N TYR A 144 -4.55 0.14 -20.98
CA TYR A 144 -3.74 -0.92 -20.38
C TYR A 144 -3.37 -2.03 -21.37
N LYS A 145 -4.25 -2.36 -22.32
CA LYS A 145 -3.93 -3.26 -23.45
C LYS A 145 -2.78 -2.70 -24.28
N GLY A 146 -2.83 -1.41 -24.64
CA GLY A 146 -1.75 -0.75 -25.36
C GLY A 146 -0.43 -0.80 -24.61
N LEU A 147 -0.43 -0.50 -23.30
CA LEU A 147 0.78 -0.63 -22.48
C LEU A 147 1.33 -2.06 -22.41
N GLN A 148 0.45 -3.06 -22.35
CA GLN A 148 0.85 -4.47 -22.35
C GLN A 148 1.57 -4.83 -23.65
N LEU A 149 1.01 -4.43 -24.79
CA LEU A 149 1.58 -4.69 -26.12
C LEU A 149 2.93 -3.99 -26.32
N LEU A 150 3.15 -2.84 -25.70
CA LEU A 150 4.43 -2.14 -25.73
C LEU A 150 5.49 -2.81 -24.83
N TYR A 151 5.07 -3.37 -23.69
CA TYR A 151 5.96 -3.95 -22.70
C TYR A 151 6.36 -5.40 -23.02
N ASP A 152 5.44 -6.16 -23.62
CA ASP A 152 5.60 -7.60 -23.85
C ASP A 152 5.34 -7.94 -25.32
N LYS A 153 6.42 -7.99 -26.11
CA LYS A 153 6.38 -8.25 -27.55
C LYS A 153 6.03 -9.70 -27.90
N ASP A 154 6.14 -10.61 -26.93
CA ASP A 154 5.93 -12.05 -27.11
C ASP A 154 4.51 -12.50 -26.76
N ILE A 155 3.66 -11.59 -26.24
CA ILE A 155 2.22 -11.84 -26.16
C ILE A 155 1.67 -11.81 -27.59
N SER A 156 1.75 -12.98 -28.22
CA SER A 156 0.95 -13.33 -29.39
C SER A 156 -0.49 -12.97 -29.10
N ASN A 157 -1.12 -12.27 -30.05
CA ASN A 157 -2.48 -11.74 -30.00
C ASN A 157 -3.44 -12.70 -29.30
N VAL A 158 -3.66 -12.53 -27.99
CA VAL A 158 -4.80 -13.14 -27.31
C VAL A 158 -6.00 -12.36 -27.81
N ASP A 159 -6.57 -12.83 -28.92
CA ASP A 159 -7.65 -12.19 -29.67
C ASP A 159 -9.01 -12.35 -28.96
N ASP A 160 -9.00 -12.31 -27.62
CA ASP A 160 -10.22 -12.25 -26.84
C ASP A 160 -10.69 -10.80 -26.77
N THR A 161 -11.60 -10.47 -27.67
CA THR A 161 -12.25 -9.15 -27.77
C THR A 161 -13.01 -8.77 -26.49
N ASN A 162 -13.37 -9.74 -25.64
CA ASN A 162 -14.06 -9.51 -24.38
C ASN A 162 -13.10 -9.37 -23.20
N ALA A 163 -11.81 -9.61 -23.36
CA ALA A 163 -10.84 -9.42 -22.31
C ALA A 163 -10.79 -7.95 -21.86
N ILE A 164 -10.67 -7.77 -20.55
CA ILE A 164 -10.44 -6.49 -19.89
C ILE A 164 -9.02 -6.48 -19.34
N TYR A 165 -8.27 -5.45 -19.68
CA TYR A 165 -6.91 -5.23 -19.23
C TYR A 165 -6.91 -4.23 -18.08
N PHE A 166 -6.12 -4.48 -17.04
CA PHE A 166 -6.09 -3.66 -15.84
C PHE A 166 -4.75 -3.80 -15.12
N PRO A 167 -4.36 -2.79 -14.33
CA PRO A 167 -3.15 -2.84 -13.53
C PRO A 167 -3.40 -3.66 -12.27
N ILE A 168 -2.39 -4.43 -11.87
CA ILE A 168 -2.30 -5.12 -10.60
C ILE A 168 -1.15 -4.50 -9.82
N ARG A 169 -1.47 -4.03 -8.62
CA ARG A 169 -0.53 -3.59 -7.61
C ARG A 169 -0.42 -4.65 -6.52
N ARG A 170 0.79 -5.06 -6.18
CA ARG A 170 1.09 -5.96 -5.07
C ARG A 170 2.15 -5.35 -4.19
N PHE A 171 2.04 -5.65 -2.90
CA PHE A 171 3.16 -5.47 -1.99
C PHE A 171 4.39 -6.21 -2.51
N ASN A 172 5.58 -5.62 -2.35
CA ASN A 172 6.84 -6.27 -2.64
C ASN A 172 7.51 -6.75 -1.34
N PRO A 173 7.56 -8.07 -1.07
CA PRO A 173 8.16 -8.60 0.15
C PRO A 173 9.63 -8.26 0.32
N THR A 174 10.39 -8.09 -0.77
CA THR A 174 11.83 -7.81 -0.68
C THR A 174 12.14 -6.46 -0.03
N CYS A 175 11.14 -5.59 0.10
CA CYS A 175 11.27 -4.31 0.78
C CYS A 175 11.21 -4.43 2.30
N LEU A 176 11.00 -5.63 2.84
CA LEU A 176 11.22 -5.92 4.26
C LEU A 176 12.60 -6.53 4.50
N GLN A 177 13.48 -6.50 3.48
CA GLN A 177 14.83 -7.03 3.54
C GLN A 177 15.85 -5.95 3.15
N PHE A 178 17.02 -6.03 3.77
CA PHE A 178 18.21 -5.32 3.32
C PHE A 178 18.81 -6.02 2.09
N PRO A 179 19.75 -5.37 1.36
CA PRO A 179 20.44 -6.00 0.23
C PRO A 179 21.19 -7.29 0.58
N ASP A 180 21.58 -7.48 1.84
CA ASP A 180 22.21 -8.70 2.36
C ASP A 180 21.20 -9.80 2.72
N GLY A 181 19.90 -9.54 2.53
CA GLY A 181 18.81 -10.44 2.88
C GLY A 181 18.33 -10.34 4.33
N SER A 182 19.01 -9.57 5.18
CA SER A 182 18.63 -9.43 6.59
C SER A 182 17.29 -8.71 6.77
N SER A 183 16.57 -9.04 7.84
CA SER A 183 15.22 -8.53 8.07
C SER A 183 15.21 -7.08 8.56
N VAL A 184 14.43 -6.24 7.88
CA VAL A 184 14.14 -4.86 8.30
C VAL A 184 13.41 -4.86 9.64
N LEU A 185 12.45 -5.77 9.82
CA LEU A 185 11.65 -5.84 11.04
C LEU A 185 12.48 -6.25 12.25
N GLU A 186 13.45 -7.15 12.06
CA GLU A 186 14.40 -7.52 13.12
C GLU A 186 15.23 -6.32 13.56
N LYS A 187 15.87 -5.63 12.61
CA LYS A 187 16.70 -4.46 12.92
C LYS A 187 15.89 -3.35 13.59
N LEU A 188 14.67 -3.10 13.13
CA LEU A 188 13.77 -2.15 13.77
C LEU A 188 13.39 -2.59 15.18
N SER A 189 13.10 -3.88 15.40
CA SER A 189 12.73 -4.39 16.72
C SER A 189 13.86 -4.27 17.74
N ASN A 190 15.12 -4.17 17.31
CA ASN A 190 16.27 -3.89 18.17
C ASN A 190 16.46 -2.39 18.45
N LEU A 191 15.92 -1.51 17.58
CA LEU A 191 16.06 -0.06 17.70
C LEU A 191 14.90 0.58 18.45
N VAL A 192 13.69 0.01 18.34
CA VAL A 192 12.46 0.61 18.87
C VAL A 192 11.56 -0.39 19.59
N LYS A 193 10.82 0.08 20.59
CA LYS A 193 9.83 -0.76 21.32
C LYS A 193 8.59 -1.04 20.47
N LEU A 194 8.15 -0.07 19.68
CA LEU A 194 6.96 -0.17 18.84
C LEU A 194 7.24 0.36 17.44
N VAL A 195 7.00 -0.46 16.42
CA VAL A 195 7.02 -0.07 15.01
C VAL A 195 5.58 0.11 14.54
N VAL A 196 5.27 1.30 14.02
CA VAL A 196 4.02 1.59 13.32
C VAL A 196 4.32 1.76 11.85
N ILE A 197 3.77 0.89 11.00
CA ILE A 197 3.94 0.97 9.56
C ILE A 197 2.64 1.45 8.93
N GLU A 198 2.70 2.59 8.25
CA GLU A 198 1.58 3.10 7.45
C GLU A 198 1.86 2.84 5.97
N ASP A 199 1.15 1.86 5.41
CA ASP A 199 1.29 1.49 4.00
C ASP A 199 -0.05 1.04 3.38
N VAL A 200 -0.22 1.29 2.08
CA VAL A 200 -1.47 1.00 1.35
C VAL A 200 -1.58 -0.47 0.96
N ASP A 201 -0.46 -1.13 0.69
CA ASP A 201 -0.43 -2.50 0.15
C ASP A 201 -0.04 -3.55 1.19
N LEU A 202 0.74 -3.17 2.20
CA LEU A 202 1.10 -4.04 3.31
C LEU A 202 -0.14 -4.56 4.05
N THR A 203 -0.14 -5.84 4.40
CA THR A 203 -1.18 -6.47 5.20
C THR A 203 -0.58 -7.17 6.40
N LYS A 204 -1.38 -7.40 7.44
CA LYS A 204 -0.96 -8.18 8.62
C LYS A 204 -0.45 -9.57 8.23
N LYS A 205 -1.08 -10.21 7.25
CA LYS A 205 -0.68 -11.53 6.76
C LYS A 205 0.76 -11.52 6.23
N ILE A 206 1.10 -10.54 5.40
CA ILE A 206 2.45 -10.39 4.84
C ILE A 206 3.48 -10.20 5.95
N LEU A 207 3.19 -9.37 6.95
CA LEU A 207 4.08 -9.21 8.10
C LEU A 207 4.28 -10.51 8.86
N ILE A 208 3.22 -11.28 9.12
CA ILE A 208 3.32 -12.57 9.79
C ILE A 208 4.15 -13.56 8.97
N GLU A 209 3.92 -13.64 7.66
CA GLU A 209 4.71 -14.50 6.76
C GLU A 209 6.20 -14.15 6.83
N HIS A 210 6.53 -12.86 6.81
CA HIS A 210 7.91 -12.39 6.96
C HIS A 210 8.51 -12.73 8.33
N LEU A 211 7.77 -12.58 9.42
CA LEU A 211 8.26 -12.94 10.76
C LEU A 211 8.56 -14.44 10.88
N ILE A 212 7.71 -15.28 10.29
CA ILE A 212 7.92 -16.74 10.26
C ILE A 212 9.17 -17.06 9.43
N GLU A 213 9.31 -16.48 8.24
CA GLU A 213 10.45 -16.72 7.34
C GLU A 213 11.80 -16.37 7.99
N HIS A 214 11.82 -15.34 8.86
CA HIS A 214 13.02 -14.87 9.54
C HIS A 214 13.15 -15.32 11.00
N ASN A 215 12.32 -16.26 11.47
CA ASN A 215 12.32 -16.78 12.85
C ASN A 215 12.19 -15.70 13.94
N LEU A 216 11.36 -14.68 13.71
CA LEU A 216 11.17 -13.52 14.60
C LEU A 216 9.97 -13.69 15.53
N GLU A 217 9.98 -14.76 16.33
CA GLU A 217 8.86 -15.18 17.19
C GLU A 217 8.55 -14.21 18.33
N ASN A 218 9.52 -13.37 18.70
CA ASN A 218 9.40 -12.36 19.75
C ASN A 218 8.66 -11.09 19.31
N ILE A 219 8.28 -10.97 18.04
CA ILE A 219 7.61 -9.78 17.48
C ILE A 219 6.11 -10.06 17.31
N ALA A 220 5.27 -9.21 17.92
CA ALA A 220 3.82 -9.27 17.77
C ALA A 220 3.31 -8.30 16.68
N VAL A 221 2.37 -8.77 15.84
CA VAL A 221 1.75 -7.96 14.78
C VAL A 221 0.26 -7.74 15.03
N SER A 222 -0.15 -6.48 15.04
CA SER A 222 -1.56 -6.07 15.15
C SER A 222 -1.95 -5.10 14.04
N GLN A 223 -3.24 -5.05 13.71
CA GLN A 223 -3.78 -4.03 12.83
C GLN A 223 -4.25 -2.84 13.66
N VAL A 224 -3.82 -1.63 13.29
CA VAL A 224 -4.30 -0.40 13.90
C VAL A 224 -5.68 -0.08 13.30
N ASN A 225 -6.74 -0.34 14.07
CA ASN A 225 -8.11 0.05 13.70
C ASN A 225 -8.27 1.58 13.77
N ARG A 226 -9.20 2.17 13.00
CA ARG A 226 -9.43 3.63 12.94
C ARG A 226 -9.61 4.32 14.29
N HIS A 227 -10.02 3.60 15.34
CA HIS A 227 -10.20 4.09 16.71
C HIS A 227 -8.89 4.21 17.52
N ASN A 228 -7.79 3.60 17.03
CA ASN A 228 -6.48 3.53 17.69
C ASN A 228 -5.39 4.28 16.92
N ARG A 229 -5.77 5.24 16.05
CA ARG A 229 -4.79 6.20 15.53
C ARG A 229 -4.26 7.00 16.73
N ILE A 230 -2.95 6.94 16.93
CA ILE A 230 -2.21 7.73 17.91
C ILE A 230 -2.58 9.21 17.70
#